data_AF-A0A522NIS4-F1
#
_entry.id   AF-A0A522NIS4-F1
#
_cell.length_a   1.000
_cell.length_b   1.000
_cell.length_c   1.000
_cell.angle_alpha   90.00
_cell.angle_beta   90.00
_cell.angle_gamma   90.00
#
_symmetry.space_group_name_H-M   'P 1'
#
loop_
_entity.id
_entity.type
_entity.pdbx_description
1 polymer ?
#
loop_
_entity_poly.entity_id
_entity_poly.type
_entity_poly.pdbx_seq_one_letter_code
_entity_poly.pdbx_strand_id
1 'polypeptide(L)'
;MIPIVGSLFIVLVIAGVICRRRFTWGFLFLFNSMAIYWMETVGDWGQMLFYSPTFARHHLLEWLPLKTPNDPLFMPFAYAVYWGVHAILVLWLSQLVASRTGWSMLKSLLILAIPVNYVWDFVVEGTATAMGWWTYDPGMGPVLQWPNGGRITLVWTIGLMCVWPNLIAYWAGKPPIRGLNHLERFCGLQHFTVPKTTPPTPAVDTAGAGIAVEVATRPVVKTKQQEFDDYLNYDVTIARWKFELLRLGAWFVCFQVSFCVLAVPLVLFRALSGVDSPYVP
;
A
#
# COMPACT_ATOMS: atom_id res chain seq x y z
N MET A 1 -18.73 10.53 4.87
CA MET A 1 -17.92 10.61 3.63
C MET A 1 -16.90 9.47 3.52
N ILE A 2 -16.05 9.23 4.54
CA ILE A 2 -14.98 8.20 4.49
C ILE A 2 -15.50 6.79 4.13
N PRO A 3 -16.58 6.26 4.74
CA PRO A 3 -17.09 4.93 4.38
C PRO A 3 -17.60 4.83 2.93
N ILE A 4 -18.19 5.91 2.43
CA ILE A 4 -18.72 5.98 1.05
C ILE A 4 -17.58 5.94 0.04
N VAL A 5 -16.56 6.79 0.24
CA VAL A 5 -15.37 6.84 -0.62
C VAL A 5 -14.63 5.49 -0.58
N GLY A 6 -14.49 4.90 0.61
CA GLY A 6 -13.90 3.58 0.75
C GLY A 6 -14.65 2.48 0.02
N SER A 7 -15.98 2.47 0.13
CA SER A 7 -16.83 1.49 -0.56
C SER A 7 -16.74 1.62 -2.08
N LEU A 8 -16.78 2.86 -2.60
CA LEU A 8 -16.58 3.13 -4.03
C LEU A 8 -15.21 2.67 -4.51
N PHE A 9 -14.15 2.94 -3.75
CA PHE A 9 -12.80 2.48 -4.06
C PHE A 9 -12.72 0.95 -4.17
N ILE A 10 -13.27 0.23 -3.17
CA ILE A 10 -13.31 -1.24 -3.17
C ILE A 10 -14.05 -1.77 -4.41
N VAL A 11 -15.23 -1.23 -4.72
CA VAL A 11 -16.03 -1.65 -5.89
C VAL A 11 -15.26 -1.43 -7.19
N LEU A 12 -14.63 -0.26 -7.37
CA LEU A 12 -13.86 0.06 -8.58
C LEU A 12 -12.66 -0.87 -8.75
N VAL A 13 -11.99 -1.22 -7.65
CA VAL A 13 -10.86 -2.16 -7.66
C VAL A 13 -11.31 -3.56 -8.06
N ILE A 14 -12.40 -4.07 -7.47
CA ILE A 14 -12.95 -5.40 -7.78
C ILE A 14 -13.45 -5.47 -9.22
N ALA A 15 -14.26 -4.48 -9.64
CA ALA A 15 -14.72 -4.37 -11.02
C ALA A 15 -13.53 -4.33 -12.00
N GLY A 16 -12.45 -3.64 -11.63
CA GLY A 16 -11.22 -3.57 -12.40
C GLY A 16 -10.54 -4.92 -12.63
N VAL A 17 -10.60 -5.84 -11.66
CA VAL A 17 -10.09 -7.22 -11.79
C VAL A 17 -11.01 -8.05 -12.67
N ILE A 18 -12.32 -7.95 -12.47
CA ILE A 18 -13.31 -8.72 -13.24
C ILE A 18 -13.21 -8.36 -14.73
N CYS A 19 -13.24 -7.07 -15.06
CA CYS A 19 -13.17 -6.59 -16.44
C CYS A 19 -11.86 -6.99 -17.13
N ARG A 20 -10.73 -6.91 -16.43
CA ARG A 20 -9.40 -7.16 -17.02
C ARG A 20 -8.99 -8.63 -16.92
N ARG A 21 -9.64 -9.44 -16.08
CA ARG A 21 -9.27 -10.82 -15.72
C ARG A 21 -7.80 -10.92 -15.26
N ARG A 22 -7.33 -9.92 -14.52
CA ARG A 22 -5.94 -9.75 -14.05
C ARG A 22 -5.94 -9.15 -12.66
N PHE A 23 -4.97 -9.51 -11.83
CA PHE A 23 -4.77 -8.81 -10.56
C PHE A 23 -4.16 -7.44 -10.84
N THR A 24 -5.00 -6.42 -10.80
CA THR A 24 -4.59 -5.03 -10.98
C THR A 24 -3.78 -4.56 -9.78
N TRP A 25 -2.99 -3.50 -9.96
CA TRP A 25 -2.25 -2.89 -8.86
C TRP A 25 -3.17 -2.53 -7.68
N GLY A 26 -4.34 -1.93 -7.96
CA GLY A 26 -5.28 -1.55 -6.91
C GLY A 26 -5.79 -2.76 -6.14
N PHE A 27 -6.01 -3.88 -6.80
CA PHE A 27 -6.44 -5.12 -6.14
C PHE A 27 -5.32 -5.73 -5.30
N LEU A 28 -4.11 -5.82 -5.84
CA LEU A 28 -2.97 -6.33 -5.10
C LEU A 28 -2.71 -5.49 -3.86
N PHE A 29 -2.78 -4.15 -3.97
CA PHE A 29 -2.60 -3.28 -2.82
C PHE A 29 -3.72 -3.43 -1.79
N LEU A 30 -4.99 -3.42 -2.24
CA LEU A 30 -6.16 -3.55 -1.37
C LEU A 30 -6.16 -4.90 -0.64
N PHE A 31 -6.00 -5.99 -1.38
CA PHE A 31 -6.01 -7.34 -0.82
C PHE A 31 -4.90 -7.51 0.21
N ASN A 32 -3.67 -7.08 -0.10
CA ASN A 32 -2.54 -7.26 0.80
C ASN A 32 -2.59 -6.31 2.00
N SER A 33 -3.14 -5.10 1.85
CA SER A 33 -3.42 -4.20 2.98
C SER A 33 -4.52 -4.74 3.90
N MET A 34 -5.50 -5.46 3.37
CA MET A 34 -6.49 -6.18 4.18
C MET A 34 -5.86 -7.39 4.88
N ALA A 35 -5.04 -8.15 4.15
CA ALA A 35 -4.40 -9.36 4.65
C ALA A 35 -3.30 -9.09 5.68
N ILE A 36 -2.81 -7.85 5.79
CA ILE A 36 -1.86 -7.45 6.83
C ILE A 36 -2.55 -6.95 8.10
N TYR A 37 -3.87 -6.80 8.09
CA TYR A 37 -4.63 -6.31 9.26
C TYR A 37 -4.38 -7.11 10.53
N TRP A 38 -4.22 -8.44 10.44
CA TRP A 38 -3.91 -9.26 11.62
C TRP A 38 -2.50 -8.98 12.20
N MET A 39 -1.58 -8.42 11.41
CA MET A 39 -0.27 -8.01 11.91
C MET A 39 -0.35 -6.77 12.80
N GLU A 40 -1.47 -6.05 12.83
CA GLU A 40 -1.71 -5.00 13.83
C GLU A 40 -1.54 -5.56 15.24
N THR A 41 -1.92 -6.82 15.50
CA THR A 41 -1.62 -7.51 16.78
C THR A 41 -0.13 -7.54 17.10
N VAL A 42 0.75 -7.70 16.12
CA VAL A 42 2.22 -7.64 16.31
C VAL A 42 2.68 -6.22 16.57
N GLY A 43 2.08 -5.23 15.89
CA GLY A 43 2.32 -3.81 16.12
C GLY A 43 1.92 -3.37 17.54
N ASP A 44 0.70 -3.69 17.94
CA ASP A 44 0.13 -3.44 19.26
C ASP A 44 0.92 -4.18 20.35
N TRP A 45 1.32 -5.43 20.10
CA TRP A 45 2.22 -6.17 20.99
C TRP A 45 3.54 -5.43 21.20
N GLY A 46 4.15 -4.93 20.11
CA GLY A 46 5.38 -4.14 20.17
C GLY A 46 5.19 -2.83 20.95
N GLN A 47 4.02 -2.18 20.84
CA GLN A 47 3.68 -1.00 21.63
C GLN A 47 3.44 -1.34 23.09
N MET A 48 2.80 -2.47 23.39
CA MET A 48 2.52 -2.90 24.76
C MET A 48 3.79 -3.26 25.53
N LEU A 49 4.89 -3.66 24.86
CA LEU A 49 6.22 -3.78 25.49
C LEU A 49 6.71 -2.46 26.12
N PHE A 50 6.32 -1.32 25.56
CA PHE A 50 6.60 -0.02 26.18
C PHE A 50 5.81 0.16 27.49
N TYR A 51 4.59 -0.38 27.50
CA TYR A 51 3.63 -0.26 28.60
C TYR A 51 3.66 -1.38 29.63
N SER A 52 4.47 -2.43 29.48
CA SER A 52 4.65 -3.43 30.54
C SER A 52 5.89 -4.28 30.26
N PRO A 53 6.93 -4.27 31.13
CA PRO A 53 8.11 -5.11 30.95
C PRO A 53 7.83 -6.61 31.18
N THR A 54 6.84 -6.94 32.02
CA THR A 54 6.36 -8.32 32.16
C THR A 54 5.69 -8.84 30.90
N PHE A 55 5.29 -7.96 29.98
CA PHE A 55 4.69 -8.34 28.70
C PHE A 55 5.63 -9.14 27.79
N ALA A 56 6.95 -8.97 27.93
CA ALA A 56 7.93 -9.81 27.24
C ALA A 56 7.88 -11.29 27.67
N ARG A 57 7.23 -11.59 28.80
CA ARG A 57 7.01 -12.96 29.30
C ARG A 57 5.70 -13.56 28.79
N HIS A 58 4.81 -12.77 28.19
CA HIS A 58 3.61 -13.27 27.53
C HIS A 58 3.97 -13.74 26.12
N HIS A 59 3.61 -14.97 25.78
CA HIS A 59 3.90 -15.52 24.47
C HIS A 59 2.98 -14.86 23.43
N LEU A 60 3.55 -14.30 22.36
CA LEU A 60 2.80 -13.76 21.20
C LEU A 60 1.75 -14.76 20.67
N LEU A 61 2.05 -16.06 20.76
CA LEU A 61 1.19 -17.16 20.33
C LEU A 61 0.00 -17.45 21.25
N GLU A 62 0.03 -17.02 22.52
CA GLU A 62 -1.13 -17.14 23.42
C GLU A 62 -2.25 -16.17 23.03
N TRP A 63 -1.92 -15.12 22.26
CA TRP A 63 -2.82 -14.04 21.85
C TRP A 63 -3.11 -14.01 20.34
N LEU A 64 -2.41 -14.84 19.56
CA LEU A 64 -2.65 -15.00 18.13
C LEU A 64 -3.85 -15.94 17.87
N PRO A 65 -4.85 -15.57 17.06
CA PRO A 65 -5.14 -14.28 16.44
C PRO A 65 -6.51 -13.77 16.90
N LEU A 66 -6.59 -13.18 18.09
CA LEU A 66 -7.75 -12.37 18.45
C LEU A 66 -7.24 -10.97 18.78
N LYS A 67 -6.91 -10.25 17.70
CA LYS A 67 -7.07 -8.80 17.66
C LYS A 67 -8.41 -8.49 18.34
N THR A 68 -8.32 -7.78 19.46
CA THR A 68 -9.42 -7.29 20.32
C THR A 68 -10.78 -7.94 20.03
N PRO A 69 -11.39 -8.70 20.96
CA PRO A 69 -12.59 -9.52 20.69
C PRO A 69 -13.81 -8.73 20.16
N ASN A 70 -13.74 -7.40 20.15
CA ASN A 70 -14.81 -6.48 19.79
C ASN A 70 -14.49 -5.60 18.57
N ASP A 71 -13.47 -5.93 17.77
CA ASP A 71 -13.16 -5.15 16.57
C ASP A 71 -14.32 -5.16 15.57
N PRO A 72 -14.73 -3.99 15.04
CA PRO A 72 -15.76 -3.95 14.02
C PRO A 72 -15.36 -4.74 12.77
N LEU A 73 -16.27 -5.52 12.22
CA LEU A 73 -16.04 -6.32 11.01
C LEU A 73 -15.58 -5.51 9.79
N PHE A 74 -15.84 -4.20 9.77
CA PHE A 74 -15.44 -3.32 8.67
C PHE A 74 -13.94 -2.91 8.74
N MET A 75 -13.25 -3.14 9.85
CA MET A 75 -11.91 -2.63 10.07
C MET A 75 -10.84 -3.14 9.08
N PRO A 76 -10.79 -4.43 8.69
CA PRO A 76 -9.86 -4.87 7.64
C PRO A 76 -10.06 -4.11 6.31
N PHE A 77 -11.31 -3.76 5.99
CA PHE A 77 -11.65 -2.99 4.80
C PHE A 77 -11.26 -1.51 4.95
N ALA A 78 -11.45 -0.94 6.15
CA ALA A 78 -10.99 0.41 6.46
C ALA A 78 -9.46 0.51 6.31
N TYR A 79 -8.71 -0.47 6.80
CA TYR A 79 -7.26 -0.59 6.62
C TYR A 79 -6.87 -0.60 5.14
N ALA A 80 -7.56 -1.43 4.35
CA ALA A 80 -7.28 -1.55 2.93
C ALA A 80 -7.53 -0.26 2.14
N VAL A 81 -8.60 0.46 2.49
CA VAL A 81 -8.93 1.78 1.92
C VAL A 81 -7.91 2.81 2.38
N TYR A 82 -7.60 2.85 3.68
CA TYR A 82 -6.65 3.77 4.28
C TYR A 82 -5.32 3.73 3.54
N TRP A 83 -4.73 2.54 3.43
CA TRP A 83 -3.42 2.38 2.80
C TRP A 83 -3.47 2.50 1.28
N GLY A 84 -4.52 1.98 0.64
CA GLY A 84 -4.66 2.06 -0.82
C GLY A 84 -4.79 3.48 -1.33
N VAL A 85 -5.64 4.30 -0.69
CA VAL A 85 -5.83 5.71 -1.06
C VAL A 85 -4.58 6.53 -0.72
N HIS A 86 -4.00 6.33 0.47
CA HIS A 86 -2.74 6.96 0.85
C HIS A 86 -1.62 6.69 -0.16
N ALA A 87 -1.44 5.42 -0.57
CA ALA A 87 -0.40 5.03 -1.51
C ALA A 87 -0.58 5.71 -2.88
N ILE A 88 -1.81 5.79 -3.40
CA ILE A 88 -2.09 6.50 -4.65
C ILE A 88 -1.72 7.99 -4.51
N LEU A 89 -2.15 8.62 -3.42
CA LEU A 89 -1.90 10.04 -3.16
C LEU A 89 -0.41 10.34 -3.10
N VAL A 90 0.34 9.62 -2.25
CA VAL A 90 1.77 9.87 -2.06
C VAL A 90 2.58 9.60 -3.32
N LEU A 91 2.27 8.54 -4.07
CA LEU A 91 2.97 8.22 -5.32
C LEU A 91 2.65 9.26 -6.41
N TRP A 92 1.42 9.77 -6.47
CA TRP A 92 1.07 10.80 -7.43
C TRP A 92 1.78 12.12 -7.14
N LEU A 93 1.75 12.57 -5.87
CA LEU A 93 2.46 13.78 -5.44
C LEU A 93 3.98 13.64 -5.59
N SER A 94 4.54 12.47 -5.27
CA SER A 94 5.97 12.21 -5.43
C SER A 94 6.42 12.29 -6.89
N GLN A 95 5.61 11.80 -7.82
CA GLN A 95 5.91 11.96 -9.25
C GLN A 95 5.78 13.42 -9.68
N LEU A 96 4.78 14.15 -9.19
CA LEU A 96 4.63 15.56 -9.49
C LEU A 96 5.86 16.37 -9.03
N VAL A 97 6.35 16.11 -7.81
CA VAL A 97 7.58 16.75 -7.31
C VAL A 97 8.79 16.31 -8.13
N ALA A 98 8.93 15.02 -8.43
CA ALA A 98 10.04 14.50 -9.22
C ALA A 98 10.10 15.13 -10.62
N SER A 99 8.95 15.27 -11.30
CA SER A 99 8.89 15.85 -12.65
C SER A 99 9.18 17.35 -12.68
N ARG A 100 8.92 18.07 -11.58
CA ARG A 100 9.18 19.52 -11.47
C ARG A 100 10.59 19.85 -10.99
N THR A 101 11.21 18.98 -10.21
CA THR A 101 12.51 19.24 -9.56
C THR A 101 13.67 18.47 -10.16
N GLY A 102 13.39 17.46 -11.00
CA GLY A 102 14.41 16.52 -11.48
C GLY A 102 14.88 15.52 -10.43
N TRP A 103 14.22 15.45 -9.25
CA TRP A 103 14.57 14.50 -8.21
C TRP A 103 14.18 13.07 -8.55
N SER A 104 14.83 12.11 -7.90
CA SER A 104 14.41 10.72 -7.95
C SER A 104 13.06 10.53 -7.25
N MET A 105 12.29 9.53 -7.69
CA MET A 105 11.01 9.19 -7.07
C MET A 105 11.13 8.90 -5.57
N LEU A 106 12.19 8.20 -5.17
CA LEU A 106 12.46 7.88 -3.77
C LEU A 106 12.71 9.15 -2.95
N LYS A 107 13.54 10.08 -3.46
CA LYS A 107 13.83 11.34 -2.77
C LYS A 107 12.57 12.18 -2.60
N SER A 108 11.76 12.30 -3.66
CA SER A 108 10.48 13.02 -3.59
C SER A 108 9.53 12.40 -2.56
N LEU A 109 9.45 11.07 -2.52
CA LEU A 109 8.62 10.34 -1.57
C LEU A 109 9.09 10.50 -0.12
N LEU A 110 10.40 10.41 0.15
CA LEU A 110 10.95 10.60 1.49
C LEU A 110 10.67 12.01 2.04
N ILE A 111 10.74 13.04 1.19
CA ILE A 111 10.46 14.42 1.60
C ILE A 111 8.96 14.63 1.80
N LEU A 112 8.11 14.05 0.95
CA LEU A 112 6.66 14.16 1.07
C LEU A 112 6.07 13.28 2.17
N ALA A 113 6.77 12.23 2.61
CA ALA A 113 6.29 11.32 3.63
C ALA A 113 5.83 12.08 4.87
N ILE A 114 6.61 13.06 5.35
CA ILE A 114 6.24 13.84 6.53
C ILE A 114 4.94 14.64 6.31
N PRO A 115 4.89 15.66 5.43
CA PRO A 115 3.71 16.50 5.31
C PRO A 115 2.46 15.75 4.85
N VAL A 116 2.60 14.74 3.97
CA VAL A 116 1.46 13.95 3.50
C VAL A 116 0.90 13.09 4.63
N ASN A 117 1.75 12.45 5.43
CA ASN A 117 1.27 11.58 6.51
C ASN A 117 0.65 12.40 7.64
N TYR A 118 1.20 13.57 7.99
CA TYR A 118 0.55 14.45 8.96
C TYR A 118 -0.86 14.86 8.50
N VAL A 119 -1.00 15.33 7.26
CA VAL A 119 -2.33 15.72 6.73
C VAL A 119 -3.27 14.51 6.66
N TRP A 120 -2.77 13.38 6.18
CA TRP A 120 -3.55 12.16 6.06
C TRP A 120 -4.04 11.65 7.41
N ASP A 121 -3.16 11.61 8.41
CA ASP A 121 -3.47 11.14 9.76
C ASP A 121 -4.47 12.07 10.47
N PHE A 122 -4.27 13.39 10.40
CA PHE A 122 -5.25 14.34 10.94
C PHE A 122 -6.62 14.24 10.27
N VAL A 123 -6.66 14.02 8.95
CA VAL A 123 -7.93 13.90 8.22
C VAL A 123 -8.62 12.58 8.53
N VAL A 124 -7.89 11.46 8.54
CA VAL A 124 -8.52 10.14 8.66
C VAL A 124 -8.60 9.68 10.11
N GLU A 125 -7.47 9.60 10.82
CA GLU A 125 -7.43 9.20 12.22
C GLU A 125 -7.96 10.30 13.15
N GLY A 126 -7.68 11.56 12.85
CA GLY A 126 -8.25 12.68 13.61
C GLY A 126 -9.77 12.70 13.51
N THR A 127 -10.34 12.43 12.33
CA THR A 127 -11.80 12.28 12.18
C THR A 127 -12.31 11.06 12.93
N ALA A 128 -11.63 9.91 12.83
CA ALA A 128 -12.07 8.68 13.47
C ALA A 128 -12.07 8.81 15.02
N THR A 129 -11.07 9.47 15.59
CA THR A 129 -10.99 9.77 17.03
C THR A 129 -12.01 10.84 17.45
N ALA A 130 -12.23 11.88 16.64
CA ALA A 130 -13.26 12.89 16.89
C ALA A 130 -14.69 12.33 16.78
N MET A 131 -14.91 11.29 15.96
CA MET A 131 -16.18 10.57 15.86
C MET A 131 -16.34 9.48 16.93
N GLY A 132 -15.33 9.24 17.76
CA GLY A 132 -15.36 8.22 18.82
C GLY A 132 -15.31 6.79 18.29
N TRP A 133 -14.81 6.57 17.07
CA TRP A 133 -14.65 5.23 16.50
C TRP A 133 -13.49 4.48 17.15
N TRP A 134 -12.46 5.20 17.59
CA TRP A 134 -11.33 4.67 18.34
C TRP A 134 -10.57 5.80 19.05
N THR A 135 -9.61 5.48 19.91
CA THR A 135 -8.77 6.46 20.62
C THR A 135 -7.43 5.88 21.02
N TYR A 136 -6.41 6.73 21.15
CA TYR A 136 -5.14 6.37 21.77
C TYR A 136 -5.19 6.58 23.29
N ASP A 137 -5.16 5.49 24.06
CA ASP A 137 -5.13 5.56 25.52
C ASP A 137 -4.14 4.53 26.12
N PRO A 138 -3.02 4.98 26.70
CA PRO A 138 -2.56 6.36 26.75
C PRO A 138 -1.91 6.71 25.40
N GLY A 139 -1.88 7.99 25.07
CA GLY A 139 -1.11 8.42 23.90
C GLY A 139 0.38 8.47 24.21
N MET A 140 1.21 8.00 23.26
CA MET A 140 2.66 8.18 23.33
C MET A 140 3.07 9.56 22.79
N GLY A 141 3.70 10.37 23.63
CA GLY A 141 4.14 11.73 23.28
C GLY A 141 3.02 12.78 23.32
N PRO A 142 3.17 13.93 22.66
CA PRO A 142 2.14 14.97 22.61
C PRO A 142 0.85 14.42 22.00
N VAL A 143 -0.27 14.65 22.69
CA VAL A 143 -1.60 14.24 22.26
C VAL A 143 -2.48 15.45 22.00
N LEU A 144 -3.33 15.34 20.98
CA LEU A 144 -4.48 16.21 20.83
C LEU A 144 -5.71 15.46 21.33
N GLN A 145 -6.47 16.08 22.23
CA GLN A 145 -7.70 15.52 22.78
C GLN A 145 -8.91 16.32 22.29
N TRP A 146 -9.90 15.61 21.78
CA TRP A 146 -11.18 16.15 21.34
C TRP A 146 -12.16 16.31 22.52
N PRO A 147 -13.23 17.12 22.38
CA PRO A 147 -14.23 17.30 23.43
C PRO A 147 -14.95 16.01 23.86
N ASN A 148 -15.05 15.01 22.98
CA ASN A 148 -15.63 13.69 23.27
C ASN A 148 -14.66 12.77 24.06
N GLY A 149 -13.45 13.23 24.38
CA GLY A 149 -12.42 12.45 25.05
C GLY A 149 -11.50 11.64 24.13
N GLY A 150 -11.79 11.57 22.82
CA GLY A 150 -10.94 10.89 21.84
C GLY A 150 -9.58 11.58 21.70
N ARG A 151 -8.52 10.79 21.57
CA ARG A 151 -7.13 11.27 21.53
C ARG A 151 -6.39 10.76 20.30
N ILE A 152 -5.56 11.62 19.72
CA ILE A 152 -4.61 11.30 18.64
C ILE A 152 -3.18 11.65 19.07
N THR A 153 -2.20 10.79 18.77
CA THR A 153 -0.78 11.09 19.04
C THR A 153 -0.15 11.87 17.90
N LEU A 154 0.63 12.91 18.20
CA LEU A 154 1.17 13.83 17.20
C LEU A 154 2.57 13.46 16.69
N VAL A 155 3.19 12.44 17.29
CA VAL A 155 4.57 12.05 16.99
C VAL A 155 4.66 10.57 16.71
N TRP A 156 4.18 9.73 17.61
CA TRP A 156 4.40 8.30 17.55
C TRP A 156 3.72 7.64 16.35
N THR A 157 2.38 7.75 16.27
CA THR A 157 1.59 7.18 15.18
C THR A 157 2.07 7.70 13.83
N ILE A 158 2.13 9.03 13.70
CA ILE A 158 2.48 9.68 12.45
C ILE A 158 3.92 9.36 12.05
N GLY A 159 4.83 9.24 13.01
CA GLY A 159 6.23 8.88 12.78
C GLY A 159 6.37 7.47 12.20
N LEU A 160 5.65 6.48 12.74
CA LEU A 160 5.60 5.13 12.18
C LEU A 160 5.05 5.15 10.74
N MET A 161 4.00 5.95 10.52
CA MET A 161 3.42 6.14 9.19
C MET A 161 4.36 6.85 8.22
N CYS A 162 5.25 7.73 8.65
CA CYS A 162 6.22 8.37 7.76
C CYS A 162 7.22 7.37 7.14
N VAL A 163 7.36 6.17 7.68
CA VAL A 163 8.37 5.19 7.22
C VAL A 163 7.73 4.03 6.47
N TRP A 164 7.06 3.12 7.17
CA TRP A 164 6.63 1.83 6.60
C TRP A 164 5.67 1.94 5.40
N PRO A 165 4.53 2.67 5.49
CA PRO A 165 3.56 2.69 4.40
C PRO A 165 4.05 3.48 3.18
N ASN A 166 5.01 4.39 3.37
CA ASN A 166 5.67 5.09 2.27
C ASN A 166 6.66 4.16 1.54
N LEU A 167 7.44 3.36 2.29
CA LEU A 167 8.34 2.37 1.70
C LEU A 167 7.58 1.29 0.94
N ILE A 168 6.50 0.75 1.50
CA ILE A 168 5.70 -0.27 0.81
C ILE A 168 5.04 0.30 -0.46
N ALA A 169 4.57 1.55 -0.42
CA ALA A 169 4.04 2.24 -1.60
C ALA A 169 5.12 2.41 -2.68
N TYR A 170 6.34 2.82 -2.29
CA TYR A 170 7.47 2.93 -3.21
C TYR A 170 7.81 1.58 -3.87
N TRP A 171 7.91 0.52 -3.10
CA TRP A 171 8.23 -0.81 -3.63
C TRP A 171 7.11 -1.38 -4.50
N ALA A 172 5.84 -1.17 -4.12
CA ALA A 172 4.67 -1.51 -4.91
C ALA A 172 4.65 -0.81 -6.27
N GLY A 173 5.34 0.33 -6.39
CA GLY A 173 5.48 1.09 -7.63
C GLY A 173 4.21 1.87 -7.98
N LYS A 174 4.35 2.92 -8.80
CA LYS A 174 3.23 3.78 -9.18
C LYS A 174 2.33 3.12 -10.25
N PRO A 175 1.00 3.08 -10.05
CA PRO A 175 0.06 2.72 -11.11
C PRO A 175 -0.10 3.86 -12.16
N PRO A 176 -0.40 3.54 -13.42
CA PRO A 176 -0.48 2.21 -14.01
C PRO A 176 0.91 1.59 -14.24
N ILE A 177 1.06 0.33 -13.86
CA ILE A 177 2.33 -0.39 -13.94
C ILE A 177 2.50 -1.02 -15.32
N ARG A 178 3.59 -0.65 -16.02
CA ARG A 178 3.95 -1.25 -17.32
C ARG A 178 4.84 -2.49 -17.20
N GLY A 179 5.71 -2.56 -16.18
CA GLY A 179 6.67 -3.64 -15.97
C GLY A 179 6.64 -4.17 -14.54
N LEU A 180 7.46 -5.15 -14.18
CA LEU A 180 7.47 -5.64 -12.80
C LEU A 180 7.88 -4.55 -11.81
N ASN A 181 7.21 -4.46 -10.66
CA ASN A 181 7.58 -3.55 -9.57
C ASN A 181 8.72 -4.13 -8.71
N HIS A 182 9.16 -3.40 -7.67
CA HIS A 182 10.27 -3.84 -6.84
C HIS A 182 9.94 -5.12 -6.07
N LEU A 183 8.71 -5.26 -5.57
CA LEU A 183 8.25 -6.45 -4.85
C LEU A 183 8.31 -7.70 -5.73
N GLU A 184 7.76 -7.59 -6.93
CA GLU A 184 7.71 -8.67 -7.92
C GLU A 184 9.13 -9.07 -8.36
N ARG A 185 10.02 -8.09 -8.59
CA ARG A 185 11.43 -8.37 -8.93
C ARG A 185 12.21 -9.00 -7.78
N PHE A 186 11.97 -8.53 -6.55
CA PHE A 186 12.59 -9.07 -5.35
C PHE A 186 12.25 -10.55 -5.16
N CYS A 187 11.00 -10.93 -5.45
CA CYS A 187 10.56 -12.32 -5.44
C CYS A 187 10.91 -13.13 -6.71
N GLY A 188 11.74 -12.60 -7.61
CA GLY A 188 12.26 -13.35 -8.76
C GLY A 188 11.32 -13.48 -9.95
N LEU A 189 10.23 -12.72 -10.03
CA LEU A 189 9.22 -12.89 -11.09
C LEU A 189 9.76 -12.57 -12.50
N GLN A 190 10.89 -11.86 -12.60
CA GLN A 190 11.59 -11.59 -13.86
C GLN A 190 11.97 -12.87 -14.62
N HIS A 191 12.18 -13.99 -13.92
CA HIS A 191 12.51 -15.28 -14.55
C HIS A 191 11.36 -15.85 -15.38
N PHE A 192 10.13 -15.35 -15.16
CA PHE A 192 8.93 -15.79 -15.87
C PHE A 192 8.45 -14.75 -16.90
N THR A 193 9.28 -13.77 -17.22
CA THR A 193 8.94 -12.69 -18.14
C THR A 193 9.98 -12.49 -19.22
N VAL A 194 9.55 -12.11 -20.42
CA VAL A 194 10.42 -11.72 -21.54
C VAL A 194 10.02 -10.33 -22.00
N PRO A 195 10.97 -9.43 -22.34
CA PRO A 195 10.63 -8.13 -22.89
C PRO A 195 9.79 -8.27 -24.15
N LYS A 196 8.71 -7.48 -24.27
CA LYS A 196 7.97 -7.40 -25.53
C LYS A 196 8.83 -6.70 -26.57
N THR A 197 9.21 -7.41 -27.62
CA THR A 197 9.68 -6.76 -28.86
C THR A 197 8.52 -5.95 -29.42
N THR A 198 8.59 -4.64 -29.31
CA THR A 198 7.69 -3.76 -30.04
C THR A 198 7.88 -4.06 -31.53
N PRO A 199 6.83 -4.29 -32.33
CA PRO A 199 6.99 -4.30 -33.78
C PRO A 199 7.67 -2.98 -34.18
N PRO A 200 8.58 -2.97 -35.18
CA PRO A 200 9.09 -1.72 -35.67
C PRO A 200 7.89 -0.86 -36.06
N THR A 201 7.82 0.35 -35.50
CA THR A 201 6.92 1.41 -35.97
C THR A 201 7.00 1.39 -37.50
N PRO A 202 5.89 1.27 -38.25
CA PRO A 202 5.97 1.36 -39.70
C PRO A 202 6.69 2.67 -40.00
N ALA A 203 7.80 2.57 -40.74
CA ALA A 203 8.58 3.71 -41.15
C ALA A 203 7.60 4.75 -41.71
N VAL A 204 7.69 5.98 -41.23
CA VAL A 204 7.08 7.11 -41.92
C VAL A 204 7.87 7.22 -43.22
N ASP A 205 7.41 6.50 -44.25
CA ASP A 205 7.94 6.62 -45.59
C ASP A 205 7.56 8.00 -46.09
N THR A 206 8.53 8.90 -45.99
CA THR A 206 8.56 10.12 -46.77
C THR A 206 8.58 9.75 -48.26
N ALA A 207 7.64 10.35 -48.99
CA ALA A 207 7.55 10.50 -50.45
C ALA A 207 6.66 9.50 -51.23
N GLY A 208 5.66 10.07 -51.90
CA GLY A 208 5.00 9.46 -53.05
C GLY A 208 3.51 9.76 -53.11
N ALA A 209 3.13 10.77 -53.89
CA ALA A 209 1.74 10.98 -54.30
C ALA A 209 1.26 9.79 -55.13
N GLY A 210 0.64 8.82 -54.47
CA GLY A 210 -0.10 7.72 -55.07
C GLY A 210 -1.36 7.53 -54.25
N ILE A 211 -2.51 7.48 -54.90
CA ILE A 211 -3.81 7.25 -54.27
C ILE A 211 -3.80 5.83 -53.72
N ALA A 212 -3.33 5.66 -52.49
CA ALA A 212 -3.53 4.45 -51.72
C ALA A 212 -4.99 4.48 -51.26
N VAL A 213 -5.79 3.56 -51.80
CA VAL A 213 -7.08 3.22 -51.21
C VAL A 213 -6.77 2.59 -49.86
N GLU A 214 -6.72 3.42 -48.83
CA GLU A 214 -6.58 3.00 -47.45
C GLU A 214 -7.87 2.25 -47.11
N VAL A 215 -7.83 0.92 -47.23
CA VAL A 215 -8.89 0.06 -46.71
C VAL A 215 -8.92 0.34 -45.22
N ALA A 216 -9.91 1.12 -44.78
CA ALA A 216 -10.13 1.42 -43.38
C ALA A 216 -10.25 0.10 -42.63
N THR A 217 -9.14 -0.34 -42.03
CA THR A 217 -9.10 -1.56 -41.23
C THR A 217 -10.07 -1.35 -40.10
N ARG A 218 -11.15 -2.14 -40.11
CA ARG A 218 -12.20 -2.09 -39.08
C ARG A 218 -11.49 -2.10 -37.72
N PRO A 219 -11.74 -1.11 -36.84
CA PRO A 219 -11.04 -1.05 -35.56
C PRO A 219 -11.28 -2.36 -34.82
N VAL A 220 -10.21 -3.11 -34.58
CA VAL A 220 -10.27 -4.36 -33.84
C VAL A 220 -10.73 -4.02 -32.43
N VAL A 221 -11.95 -4.43 -32.07
CA VAL A 221 -12.49 -4.24 -30.73
C VAL A 221 -11.67 -5.13 -29.79
N LYS A 222 -10.70 -4.53 -29.11
CA LYS A 222 -9.89 -5.22 -28.11
C LYS A 222 -10.71 -5.43 -26.84
N THR A 223 -10.59 -6.61 -26.25
CA THR A 223 -11.13 -6.87 -24.92
C THR A 223 -10.35 -6.08 -23.86
N LYS A 224 -10.96 -5.77 -22.71
CA LYS A 224 -10.26 -5.12 -21.58
C LYS A 224 -9.05 -5.91 -21.07
N GLN A 225 -9.09 -7.22 -21.21
CA GLN A 225 -7.95 -8.09 -20.94
C GLN A 225 -6.80 -7.82 -21.93
N GLN A 226 -7.09 -7.79 -23.23
CA GLN A 226 -6.08 -7.51 -24.27
C GLN A 226 -5.53 -6.08 -24.15
N GLU A 227 -6.37 -5.08 -23.90
CA GLU A 227 -5.91 -3.71 -23.65
C GLU A 227 -4.90 -3.65 -22.48
N PHE A 228 -5.18 -4.40 -21.41
CA PHE A 228 -4.29 -4.46 -20.25
C PHE A 228 -2.99 -5.20 -20.57
N ASP A 229 -3.07 -6.36 -21.23
CA ASP A 229 -1.89 -7.14 -21.59
C ASP A 229 -1.00 -6.36 -22.57
N ASP A 230 -1.58 -5.67 -23.57
CA ASP A 230 -0.88 -4.82 -24.53
C ASP A 230 -0.18 -3.62 -23.86
N TYR A 231 -0.71 -3.14 -22.74
CA TYR A 231 -0.11 -2.05 -21.98
C TYR A 231 1.17 -2.47 -21.24
N LEU A 232 1.33 -3.76 -20.93
CA LEU A 232 2.53 -4.30 -20.28
C LEU A 232 3.71 -4.32 -21.26
N ASN A 233 4.92 -4.10 -20.77
CA ASN A 233 6.15 -4.12 -21.57
C ASN A 233 6.85 -5.50 -21.57
N TYR A 234 6.16 -6.54 -21.11
CA TYR A 234 6.66 -7.91 -21.04
C TYR A 234 5.58 -8.91 -21.38
N ASP A 235 6.01 -10.07 -21.87
CA ASP A 235 5.22 -11.28 -22.01
C ASP A 235 5.56 -12.26 -20.88
N VAL A 236 4.59 -13.10 -20.52
CA VAL A 236 4.74 -14.10 -19.45
C VAL A 236 5.00 -15.46 -20.08
N THR A 237 6.04 -16.17 -19.63
CA THR A 237 6.47 -17.46 -20.20
C THR A 237 5.72 -18.66 -19.64
N ILE A 238 5.05 -18.50 -18.50
CA ILE A 238 4.26 -19.54 -17.83
C ILE A 238 2.76 -19.30 -18.01
N ALA A 239 1.95 -20.28 -17.62
CA ALA A 239 0.50 -20.13 -17.59
C ALA A 239 0.10 -18.89 -16.78
N ARG A 240 -0.72 -18.01 -17.37
CA ARG A 240 -0.99 -16.67 -16.81
C ARG A 240 -1.55 -16.70 -15.40
N TRP A 241 -2.44 -17.65 -15.10
CA TRP A 241 -3.00 -17.79 -13.75
C TRP A 241 -1.93 -18.11 -12.70
N LYS A 242 -0.91 -18.92 -13.04
CA LYS A 242 0.23 -19.20 -12.14
C LYS A 242 1.02 -17.93 -11.88
N PHE A 243 1.26 -17.14 -12.91
CA PHE A 243 1.96 -15.86 -12.78
C PHE A 243 1.21 -14.86 -11.91
N GLU A 244 -0.11 -14.71 -12.11
CA GLU A 244 -0.92 -13.83 -11.25
C GLU A 244 -0.94 -14.31 -9.78
N LEU A 245 -0.97 -15.62 -9.52
CA LEU A 245 -0.82 -16.15 -8.15
C LEU A 245 0.57 -15.89 -7.55
N LEU A 246 1.63 -16.00 -8.35
CA LEU A 246 2.98 -15.65 -7.91
C LEU A 246 3.10 -14.15 -7.59
N ARG A 247 2.44 -13.28 -8.38
CA ARG A 247 2.37 -11.84 -8.08
C ARG A 247 1.64 -11.60 -6.77
N LEU A 248 0.49 -12.23 -6.57
CA LEU A 248 -0.26 -12.14 -5.31
C LEU A 248 0.60 -12.59 -4.12
N GLY A 249 1.30 -13.73 -4.25
CA GLY A 249 2.21 -14.26 -3.23
C GLY A 249 3.40 -13.34 -2.95
N ALA A 250 4.02 -12.77 -3.99
CA ALA A 250 5.13 -11.82 -3.84
C ALA A 250 4.72 -10.58 -3.03
N TRP A 251 3.56 -10.01 -3.37
CA TRP A 251 2.99 -8.89 -2.62
C TRP A 251 2.67 -9.29 -1.19
N PHE A 252 2.03 -10.45 -0.98
CA PHE A 252 1.68 -10.95 0.35
C PHE A 252 2.90 -11.08 1.23
N VAL A 253 3.93 -11.82 0.80
CA VAL A 253 5.17 -12.02 1.56
C VAL A 253 5.83 -10.68 1.89
N CYS A 254 5.97 -9.80 0.90
CA CYS A 254 6.63 -8.52 1.14
C CYS A 254 5.86 -7.63 2.13
N PHE A 255 4.53 -7.59 2.03
CA PHE A 255 3.69 -6.87 2.98
C PHE A 255 3.91 -7.43 4.39
N GLN A 256 3.69 -8.73 4.61
CA GLN A 256 3.83 -9.37 5.93
C GLN A 256 5.22 -9.14 6.53
N VAL A 257 6.30 -9.42 5.78
CA VAL A 257 7.69 -9.26 6.26
C VAL A 257 8.01 -7.80 6.57
N SER A 258 7.58 -6.86 5.71
CA SER A 258 7.86 -5.44 5.93
C SER A 258 7.21 -4.89 7.21
N PHE A 259 6.06 -5.43 7.61
CA PHE A 259 5.38 -5.01 8.83
C PHE A 259 6.04 -5.61 10.08
N CYS A 260 6.59 -6.82 10.01
CA CYS A 260 7.44 -7.33 11.10
C CYS A 260 8.66 -6.42 11.35
N VAL A 261 9.21 -5.80 10.30
CA VAL A 261 10.31 -4.82 10.45
C VAL A 261 9.86 -3.56 11.19
N LEU A 262 8.57 -3.18 11.12
CA LEU A 262 8.02 -2.05 11.88
C LEU A 262 8.15 -2.25 13.40
N ALA A 263 8.13 -3.50 13.88
CA ALA A 263 8.31 -3.78 15.30
C ALA A 263 9.73 -3.52 15.80
N VAL A 264 10.74 -3.50 14.90
CA VAL A 264 12.15 -3.35 15.30
C VAL A 264 12.43 -1.99 15.96
N PRO A 265 12.05 -0.83 15.37
CA PRO A 265 12.17 0.46 16.04
C PRO A 265 11.47 0.51 17.41
N LEU A 266 10.34 -0.18 17.57
CA LEU A 266 9.58 -0.23 18.84
C LEU A 266 10.41 -0.90 19.94
N VAL A 267 10.94 -2.09 19.63
CA VAL A 267 11.77 -2.86 20.54
C VAL A 267 13.07 -2.12 20.85
N LEU A 268 13.71 -1.51 19.83
CA LEU A 268 14.93 -0.73 20.02
C LEU A 268 14.70 0.50 20.89
N PHE A 269 13.63 1.26 20.67
CA PHE A 269 13.31 2.42 21.48
C PHE A 269 13.16 2.05 22.96
N ARG A 270 12.48 0.94 23.27
CA ARG A 270 12.36 0.45 24.65
C ARG A 270 13.71 0.02 25.23
N ALA A 271 14.49 -0.77 24.48
CA ALA A 271 15.80 -1.26 24.91
C ALA A 271 16.79 -0.13 25.19
N LEU A 272 16.73 0.96 24.42
CA LEU A 272 17.62 2.11 24.57
C LEU A 272 17.12 3.13 25.61
N SER A 273 15.82 3.34 25.71
CA SER A 273 15.25 4.38 26.59
C SER A 273 15.13 3.95 28.05
N GLY A 274 15.04 2.64 28.33
CA GLY A 274 14.92 2.13 29.70
C GLY A 274 13.63 2.53 30.43
N VAL A 275 12.72 3.27 29.79
CA VAL A 275 11.53 3.88 30.41
C VAL A 275 10.64 2.85 31.10
N ASP A 276 10.38 3.03 32.38
CA ASP A 276 9.46 2.18 33.14
C ASP A 276 8.02 2.29 32.61
N SER A 277 7.28 1.20 32.78
CA SER A 277 5.90 1.16 32.29
C SER A 277 5.02 2.15 33.09
N PRO A 278 4.16 2.94 32.41
CA PRO A 278 3.18 3.78 33.08
C PRO A 278 1.99 3.00 33.69
N TYR A 279 1.85 1.70 33.41
CA TYR A 279 0.75 0.86 33.92
C TYR A 279 1.17 -0.18 34.94
N VAL A 280 2.43 -0.60 34.92
CA VAL A 280 3.00 -1.63 35.77
C VAL A 280 4.37 -1.13 36.25
N PRO A 281 4.45 -0.52 37.44
CA PRO A 281 5.72 -0.10 38.03
C PRO A 281 6.66 -1.28 38.30
#